data_AF-A0A3P9HQ96-F1
#
_entry.id   AF-A0A3P9HQ96-F1
#
_cell.length_a   1.000
_cell.length_b   1.000
_cell.length_c   1.000
_cell.angle_alpha   90.00
_cell.angle_beta   90.00
_cell.angle_gamma   90.00
#
_symmetry.space_group_name_H-M   'P 1'
#
loop_
_entity.id
_entity.type
_entity.pdbx_description
1 polymer ?
#
loop_
_entity_poly.entity_id
_entity_poly.type
_entity_poly.pdbx_seq_one_letter_code
_entity_poly.pdbx_strand_id
1 'polypeptide(L)'
;MDTTTSIKMTTLAIQNLFSYVEEENLEALKTHLDRFKEVDGRSDNGQTPLMLAAEQGSLEIIQELIRRGANVNLDDVDCWSALISAAKE
;
A
#
# COMPACT_ATOMS: atom_id res chain seq x y z
N MET A 1 1.15 -6.40 27.29
CA MET A 1 0.57 -5.84 26.05
C MET A 1 -0.44 -6.87 25.57
N ASP A 2 -1.72 -6.56 25.69
CA ASP A 2 -2.79 -7.40 25.16
C ASP A 2 -2.74 -7.44 23.62
N THR A 3 -3.14 -8.57 23.06
CA THR A 3 -3.14 -8.84 21.61
C THR A 3 -3.99 -7.85 20.84
N THR A 4 -5.06 -7.33 21.47
CA THR A 4 -5.94 -6.30 20.91
C THR A 4 -5.20 -5.01 20.58
N THR A 5 -4.29 -4.58 21.44
CA THR A 5 -3.48 -3.37 21.20
C THR A 5 -2.52 -3.57 20.03
N SER A 6 -1.87 -4.74 19.92
CA SER A 6 -0.99 -5.05 18.79
C SER A 6 -1.73 -5.10 17.45
N ILE A 7 -2.93 -5.70 17.42
CA ILE A 7 -3.76 -5.78 16.21
C ILE A 7 -4.18 -4.38 15.75
N LYS A 8 -4.62 -3.51 16.67
CA LYS A 8 -5.00 -2.13 16.32
C LYS A 8 -3.83 -1.32 15.75
N MET A 9 -2.63 -1.51 16.29
CA MET A 9 -1.43 -0.83 15.79
C MET A 9 -1.07 -1.27 14.37
N THR A 10 -1.20 -2.56 14.05
CA THR A 10 -0.97 -3.05 12.68
C THR A 10 -2.03 -2.54 11.71
N THR A 11 -3.31 -2.53 12.10
CA THR A 11 -4.39 -1.99 11.26
C THR A 11 -4.20 -0.50 11.00
N LEU A 12 -3.83 0.29 12.01
CA LEU A 12 -3.58 1.73 11.84
C LEU A 12 -2.35 2.00 10.96
N ALA A 13 -1.30 1.18 11.08
CA ALA A 13 -0.13 1.31 10.22
C ALA A 13 -0.50 1.10 8.74
N ILE A 14 -1.27 0.06 8.45
CA ILE A 14 -1.78 -0.20 7.09
C ILE A 14 -2.64 0.97 6.63
N GLN A 15 -3.61 1.43 7.43
CA GLN A 15 -4.47 2.57 7.04
C GLN A 15 -3.66 3.82 6.69
N ASN A 16 -2.66 4.18 7.50
CA ASN A 16 -1.79 5.32 7.22
C ASN A 16 -1.01 5.14 5.91
N LEU A 17 -0.55 3.92 5.62
CA LEU A 17 0.16 3.61 4.38
C LEU A 17 -0.70 3.93 3.15
N PHE A 18 -1.99 3.56 3.18
CA PHE A 18 -2.93 3.90 2.11
C PHE A 18 -3.18 5.40 2.00
N SER A 19 -3.44 6.09 3.12
CA SER A 19 -3.66 7.55 3.10
C SER A 19 -2.48 8.32 2.49
N TYR A 20 -1.22 7.89 2.74
CA TYR A 20 -0.07 8.53 2.11
C TYR A 20 0.03 8.29 0.60
N VAL A 21 -0.47 7.16 0.10
CA VAL A 21 -0.58 6.94 -1.34
C VAL A 21 -1.71 7.79 -1.91
N GLU A 22 -2.89 7.81 -1.27
CA GLU A 22 -4.04 8.61 -1.68
C GLU A 22 -3.71 10.11 -1.81
N GLU A 23 -2.90 10.63 -0.88
CA GLU A 23 -2.44 12.02 -0.83
C GLU A 23 -1.20 12.30 -1.71
N GLU A 24 -0.68 11.31 -2.45
CA GLU A 24 0.59 11.37 -3.20
C GLU A 24 1.81 11.81 -2.35
N ASN A 25 1.77 11.51 -1.04
CA ASN A 25 2.77 11.95 -0.08
C ASN A 25 3.95 10.97 0.03
N LEU A 26 4.84 11.03 -0.97
CA LEU A 26 6.01 10.15 -1.08
C LEU A 26 6.94 10.18 0.15
N GLU A 27 7.14 11.35 0.76
CA GLU A 27 8.06 11.48 1.90
C GLU A 27 7.49 10.85 3.19
N ALA A 28 6.18 11.03 3.44
CA ALA A 28 5.51 10.36 4.54
C ALA A 28 5.47 8.84 4.31
N LEU A 29 5.23 8.40 3.07
CA LEU A 29 5.27 7.00 2.67
C LEU A 29 6.63 6.36 2.97
N LYS A 30 7.74 6.97 2.53
CA LYS A 30 9.10 6.51 2.82
C LYS A 30 9.36 6.41 4.31
N THR A 31 9.05 7.46 5.05
CA THR A 31 9.24 7.51 6.51
C THR A 31 8.44 6.42 7.22
N HIS A 32 7.23 6.13 6.74
CA HIS A 32 6.40 5.06 7.27
C HIS A 32 7.02 3.68 7.00
N LEU A 33 7.43 3.43 5.75
CA LEU A 33 8.05 2.17 5.34
C LEU A 33 9.42 1.92 5.97
N ASP A 34 10.16 2.97 6.33
CA ASP A 34 11.41 2.84 7.11
C ASP A 34 11.15 2.27 8.50
N ARG A 35 10.00 2.63 9.11
CA ARG A 35 9.63 2.21 10.45
C ARG A 35 8.98 0.83 10.49
N PHE A 36 8.00 0.60 9.63
CA PHE A 36 7.15 -0.60 9.70
C PHE A 36 7.56 -1.69 8.72
N LYS A 37 8.29 -1.36 7.65
CA LYS A 37 8.76 -2.27 6.58
C LYS A 37 7.69 -3.12 5.88
N GLU A 38 6.42 -2.96 6.25
CA GLU A 38 5.29 -3.62 5.62
C GLU A 38 4.87 -2.85 4.37
N VAL A 39 5.27 -3.33 3.20
CA VAL A 39 5.02 -2.69 1.90
C VAL A 39 3.78 -3.24 1.20
N ASP A 40 3.41 -4.50 1.47
CA ASP A 40 2.29 -5.20 0.84
C ASP A 40 1.05 -5.24 1.76
N GLY A 41 0.97 -4.32 2.72
CA GLY A 41 -0.16 -4.21 3.64
C GLY A 41 -1.48 -4.14 2.89
N ARG A 42 -2.46 -4.94 3.29
CA ARG A 42 -3.74 -5.05 2.57
C ARG A 42 -4.85 -4.29 3.27
N SER A 43 -5.61 -3.51 2.51
CA SER A 43 -6.87 -2.91 2.96
C SER A 43 -7.97 -3.97 3.16
N ASP A 44 -9.15 -3.54 3.62
CA ASP A 44 -10.28 -4.44 3.87
C ASP A 44 -10.80 -5.16 2.61
N ASN A 45 -10.64 -4.58 1.41
CA ASN A 45 -10.93 -5.22 0.12
C ASN A 45 -9.72 -5.96 -0.47
N GLY A 46 -8.64 -6.12 0.28
CA GLY A 46 -7.44 -6.81 -0.19
C GLY A 46 -6.59 -6.00 -1.18
N GLN A 47 -6.92 -4.72 -1.44
CA GLN A 47 -6.09 -3.85 -2.26
C GLN A 47 -4.71 -3.70 -1.59
N THR A 48 -3.67 -3.48 -2.39
CA THR A 48 -2.30 -3.17 -1.94
C THR A 48 -1.97 -1.71 -2.26
N PRO A 49 -0.99 -1.09 -1.59
CA PRO A 49 -0.56 0.27 -1.89
C PRO A 49 -0.13 0.43 -3.35
N LEU A 50 0.46 -0.62 -3.94
CA LEU A 50 0.90 -0.62 -5.33
C LEU A 50 -0.28 -0.58 -6.31
N MET A 51 -1.39 -1.27 -6.00
CA MET A 51 -2.61 -1.21 -6.84
C MET A 51 -3.22 0.19 -6.83
N LEU A 52 -3.31 0.83 -5.65
CA LEU A 52 -3.83 2.18 -5.54
C LEU A 52 -2.94 3.19 -6.28
N ALA A 53 -1.62 3.11 -6.09
CA ALA A 53 -0.68 3.99 -6.79
C ALA A 53 -0.74 3.79 -8.32
N ALA A 54 -0.97 2.55 -8.77
CA ALA A 54 -1.17 2.23 -10.18
C ALA A 54 -2.47 2.80 -10.74
N GLU A 55 -3.58 2.72 -9.99
CA GLU A 55 -4.87 3.34 -10.34
C GLU A 55 -4.75 4.87 -10.48
N GLN A 56 -3.94 5.50 -9.63
CA GLN A 56 -3.71 6.95 -9.67
C GLN A 56 -2.68 7.39 -10.73
N GLY A 57 -1.88 6.45 -11.25
CA GLY A 57 -0.76 6.76 -12.14
C GLY A 57 0.44 7.43 -11.46
N SER A 58 0.56 7.35 -10.13
CA SER A 58 1.60 8.01 -9.34
C SER A 58 2.95 7.29 -9.46
N LEU A 59 3.67 7.58 -10.55
CA LEU A 59 4.89 6.87 -10.95
C LEU A 59 5.97 6.86 -9.86
N GLU A 60 6.17 7.95 -9.15
CA GLU A 60 7.19 8.08 -8.11
C GLU A 60 6.92 7.13 -6.93
N ILE A 61 5.65 6.99 -6.54
CA ILE A 61 5.23 6.08 -5.48
C ILE A 61 5.34 4.64 -5.94
N ILE A 62 4.93 4.32 -7.16
CA ILE A 62 5.09 2.98 -7.76
C ILE A 62 6.56 2.55 -7.71
N GLN A 63 7.48 3.42 -8.14
CA GLN A 63 8.91 3.14 -8.14
C GLN A 63 9.46 2.92 -6.72
N GLU A 64 9.00 3.72 -5.74
CA GLU A 64 9.40 3.55 -4.35
C GLU A 64 8.93 2.20 -3.79
N LEU A 65 7.65 1.86 -3.96
CA LEU A 65 7.08 0.60 -3.49
C LEU A 65 7.79 -0.60 -4.11
N ILE A 66 8.06 -0.59 -5.41
CA ILE A 66 8.83 -1.65 -6.10
C ILE A 66 10.26 -1.73 -5.54
N ARG A 67 10.94 -0.59 -5.32
CA ARG A 67 12.29 -0.57 -4.73
C ARG A 67 12.30 -1.16 -3.32
N ARG A 68 11.21 -1.00 -2.59
CA ARG A 68 10.98 -1.55 -1.24
C ARG A 68 10.61 -3.03 -1.24
N GLY A 69 10.43 -3.63 -2.42
CA GLY A 69 10.15 -5.05 -2.59
C GLY A 69 8.66 -5.40 -2.67
N ALA A 70 7.79 -4.45 -3.01
CA ALA A 70 6.37 -4.72 -3.21
C ALA A 70 6.13 -5.86 -4.22
N ASN A 71 5.24 -6.79 -3.88
CA ASN A 71 4.92 -7.91 -4.75
C ASN A 71 3.90 -7.48 -5.83
N VAL A 72 4.41 -7.29 -7.04
CA VAL A 72 3.63 -6.86 -8.21
C VAL A 72 2.57 -7.86 -8.68
N ASN A 73 2.62 -9.10 -8.20
CA ASN A 73 1.70 -10.17 -8.62
C ASN A 73 0.53 -10.38 -7.66
N LEU A 74 0.42 -9.58 -6.59
CA LEU A 74 -0.76 -9.64 -5.73
C LEU A 74 -1.99 -9.13 -6.49
N ASP A 75 -3.14 -9.69 -6.14
CA ASP A 75 -4.46 -9.25 -6.57
C ASP A 75 -5.35 -8.94 -5.34
N ASP A 76 -6.38 -8.12 -5.54
CA ASP A 76 -7.40 -7.84 -4.53
C ASP A 76 -8.54 -8.89 -4.56
N VAL A 77 -9.62 -8.66 -3.82
CA VAL A 77 -10.76 -9.60 -3.78
C VAL A 77 -11.51 -9.71 -5.12
N ASP A 78 -11.38 -8.72 -6.00
CA ASP A 78 -11.95 -8.70 -7.35
C ASP A 78 -10.97 -9.27 -8.40
N CYS A 79 -9.85 -9.84 -7.95
CA CYS A 79 -8.75 -10.36 -8.77
C CYS A 79 -8.00 -9.27 -9.57
N TRP A 80 -8.00 -8.02 -9.08
CA TRP A 80 -7.30 -6.92 -9.73
C TRP A 80 -5.88 -6.81 -9.20
N SER A 81 -4.91 -7.03 -10.10
CA SER A 81 -3.51 -6.71 -9.85
C SER A 81 -3.21 -5.25 -10.13
N ALA A 82 -2.04 -4.77 -9.70
CA ALA A 82 -1.59 -3.42 -10.02
C ALA A 82 -1.59 -3.13 -11.54
N LEU A 83 -1.33 -4.14 -12.37
CA LEU A 83 -1.41 -4.00 -13.82
C LEU A 83 -2.85 -3.76 -14.31
N ILE A 84 -3.84 -4.42 -13.71
CA ILE A 84 -5.26 -4.23 -14.04
C ILE A 84 -5.71 -2.85 -13.55
N SER A 85 -5.34 -2.47 -12.33
CA SER A 85 -5.65 -1.16 -11.76
C SER A 85 -5.14 0.01 -12.61
N ALA A 86 -3.94 -0.11 -13.20
CA ALA A 86 -3.38 0.92 -14.10
C ALA A 86 -4.16 1.12 -15.41
N ALA A 87 -4.98 0.15 -15.80
CA ALA A 87 -5.79 0.20 -17.03
C ALA A 87 -7.24 0.68 -16.77
N LYS A 88 -7.58 1.00 -15.52
CA LYS A 88 -8.91 1.49 -15.13
C LYS A 88 -9.00 2.98 -15.48
N GLU A 89 -9.78 3.30 -16.52
CA GLU A 89 -10.16 4.67 -16.91
C GLU A 89 -11.54 5.06 -16.36
#